data_AF-A0A2G9NY76-F1
#
_entry.id   AF-A0A2G9NY76-F1
#
_cell.length_a   1.000
_cell.length_b   1.000
_cell.length_c   1.000
_cell.angle_alpha   90.00
_cell.angle_beta   90.00
_cell.angle_gamma   90.00
#
_symmetry.space_group_name_H-M   'P 1'
#
loop_
_entity.id
_entity.type
_entity.pdbx_description
1 polymer ?
#
loop_
_entity_poly.entity_id
_entity_poly.type
_entity_poly.pdbx_seq_one_letter_code
_entity_poly.pdbx_strand_id
1 'polypeptide(L)'
;MQVDFSDLRFTNGSNTLLDYWLQDVVNSSSVTAWVEVDSLTASGNTTIYMYYSNTDVSTTSNGTATFLLFDDFEDGTIDTNIWTEVDQAGGNEITEHDGSLWFARDTNDAWDKIVYSDDSFSRSNLSFEFDYWWRSNNAAWDALMMGWKDNGAGVSYANFVYAYYNNGGSGSGTSITQMV
;
A
#
# COMPACT_ATOMS: atom_id res chain seq x y z
N MET A 1 15.47 -21.35 -10.16
CA MET A 1 14.56 -20.22 -9.98
C MET A 1 13.68 -20.15 -11.22
N GLN A 2 12.38 -20.20 -11.04
CA GLN A 2 11.42 -20.08 -12.13
C GLN A 2 11.42 -18.67 -12.71
N VAL A 3 10.98 -18.52 -13.96
CA VAL A 3 11.01 -17.23 -14.65
C VAL A 3 10.10 -16.19 -14.00
N ASP A 4 9.07 -16.63 -13.31
CA ASP A 4 8.07 -15.80 -12.62
C ASP A 4 8.28 -15.74 -11.10
N PHE A 5 9.41 -16.27 -10.60
CA PHE A 5 9.75 -16.33 -9.17
C PHE A 5 8.74 -17.10 -8.29
N SER A 6 7.85 -17.89 -8.89
CA SER A 6 6.82 -18.64 -8.17
C SER A 6 7.38 -19.73 -7.23
N ASP A 7 8.64 -20.10 -7.40
CA ASP A 7 9.35 -21.07 -6.56
C ASP A 7 10.05 -20.48 -5.34
N LEU A 8 10.01 -19.16 -5.13
CA LEU A 8 10.61 -18.55 -3.95
C LEU A 8 9.92 -19.00 -2.66
N ARG A 9 10.71 -19.35 -1.64
CA ARG A 9 10.24 -19.60 -0.27
C ARG A 9 11.18 -18.98 0.73
N PHE A 10 10.63 -18.48 1.83
CA PHE A 10 11.38 -17.87 2.91
C PHE A 10 11.19 -18.65 4.21
N THR A 11 12.27 -18.84 4.96
CA THR A 11 12.19 -19.37 6.33
C THR A 11 13.03 -18.55 7.29
N ASN A 12 12.69 -18.60 8.57
CA ASN A 12 13.54 -18.10 9.63
C ASN A 12 14.75 -19.03 9.91
N GLY A 13 15.55 -18.65 10.90
CA GLY A 13 16.70 -19.42 11.42
C GLY A 13 16.40 -20.86 11.85
N SER A 14 15.14 -21.18 12.13
CA SER A 14 14.66 -22.48 12.63
C SER A 14 13.96 -23.32 11.56
N ASN A 15 13.98 -22.89 10.29
CA ASN A 15 13.26 -23.50 9.16
C ASN A 15 11.73 -23.39 9.24
N THR A 16 11.19 -22.44 9.99
CA THR A 16 9.75 -22.11 9.94
C THR A 16 9.49 -21.25 8.71
N LEU A 17 8.45 -21.58 7.94
CA LEU A 17 8.01 -20.77 6.79
C LEU A 17 7.58 -19.38 7.26
N LEU A 18 7.97 -18.38 6.48
CA LEU A 18 7.60 -16.98 6.66
C LEU A 18 6.64 -16.57 5.54
N ASP A 19 5.65 -15.76 5.90
CA ASP A 19 4.77 -15.14 4.94
C ASP A 19 5.52 -14.07 4.14
N TYR A 20 5.15 -13.91 2.88
CA TYR A 20 5.84 -13.01 1.97
C TYR A 20 4.92 -12.51 0.85
N TRP A 21 5.28 -11.36 0.28
CA TRP A 21 4.63 -10.79 -0.89
C TRP A 21 5.66 -10.50 -1.99
N LEU A 22 5.36 -10.94 -3.21
CA LEU A 22 6.13 -10.65 -4.41
C LEU A 22 5.47 -9.47 -5.15
N GLN A 23 6.13 -8.32 -5.09
CA GLN A 23 5.75 -7.10 -5.80
C GLN A 23 6.62 -6.94 -7.06
N ASP A 24 6.09 -6.26 -8.08
CA ASP A 24 6.80 -5.86 -9.30
C ASP A 24 7.55 -7.01 -10.00
N VAL A 25 6.86 -8.14 -10.17
CA VAL A 25 7.44 -9.30 -10.86
C VAL A 25 7.71 -8.97 -12.33
N VAL A 26 8.99 -8.88 -12.68
CA VAL A 26 9.46 -8.78 -14.07
C VAL A 26 10.09 -10.11 -14.45
N ASN A 27 9.34 -10.90 -15.23
CA ASN A 27 9.74 -12.26 -15.61
C ASN A 27 11.19 -12.34 -16.11
N SER A 28 11.95 -13.29 -15.56
CA SER A 28 13.36 -13.55 -15.83
C SER A 28 14.33 -12.40 -15.50
N SER A 29 13.87 -11.33 -14.85
CA SER A 29 14.67 -10.13 -14.56
C SER A 29 14.77 -9.85 -13.06
N SER A 30 13.64 -9.52 -12.42
CA SER A 30 13.63 -9.01 -11.04
C SER A 30 12.28 -9.19 -10.36
N VAL A 31 12.29 -9.18 -9.04
CA VAL A 31 11.11 -9.14 -8.16
C VAL A 31 11.49 -8.41 -6.86
N THR A 32 10.55 -7.66 -6.29
CA THR A 32 10.66 -7.12 -4.93
C THR A 32 9.95 -8.10 -3.99
N ALA A 33 10.68 -8.67 -3.02
CA ALA A 33 10.10 -9.59 -2.04
C ALA A 33 10.01 -8.92 -0.67
N TRP A 34 8.79 -8.74 -0.19
CA TRP A 34 8.49 -8.37 1.19
C TRP A 34 8.35 -9.64 2.00
N VAL A 35 9.01 -9.71 3.16
CA VAL A 35 9.02 -10.93 4.00
C VAL A 35 8.62 -10.52 5.41
N GLU A 36 7.55 -11.13 5.92
CA GLU A 36 7.16 -10.99 7.32
C GLU A 36 8.14 -11.80 8.17
N VAL A 37 8.83 -11.14 9.09
CA VAL A 37 9.80 -11.81 9.98
C VAL A 37 9.30 -11.79 11.40
N ASP A 38 9.55 -12.87 12.15
CA ASP A 38 9.06 -13.04 13.53
C ASP A 38 9.39 -11.86 14.45
N SER A 39 10.57 -11.26 14.29
CA SER A 39 10.97 -10.06 15.02
C SER A 39 12.16 -9.34 14.38
N LEU A 40 12.18 -8.03 14.53
CA LEU A 40 13.31 -7.16 14.25
C LEU A 40 13.68 -6.41 15.53
N THR A 41 14.82 -6.76 16.12
CA THR A 41 15.35 -6.03 17.28
C THR A 41 16.32 -4.96 16.82
N ALA A 42 16.24 -3.75 17.40
CA ALA A 42 17.19 -2.69 17.13
C ALA A 42 18.64 -3.17 17.34
N SER A 43 19.50 -2.93 16.34
CA SER A 43 20.91 -3.36 16.34
C SER A 43 21.15 -4.87 16.43
N GLY A 44 20.13 -5.70 16.19
CA GLY A 44 20.26 -7.15 16.05
C GLY A 44 20.33 -7.59 14.59
N ASN A 45 20.71 -8.85 14.37
CA ASN A 45 20.65 -9.50 13.06
C ASN A 45 19.47 -10.47 13.05
N THR A 46 18.58 -10.31 12.07
CA THR A 46 17.56 -11.31 11.75
C THR A 46 18.02 -12.09 10.52
N THR A 47 18.15 -13.42 10.64
CA THR A 47 18.53 -14.29 9.54
C THR A 47 17.28 -14.89 8.90
N ILE A 48 17.17 -14.71 7.59
CA ILE A 48 16.20 -15.38 6.74
C ILE A 48 16.94 -16.24 5.73
N TYR A 49 16.33 -17.36 5.35
CA TYR A 49 16.78 -18.21 4.25
C TYR A 49 15.81 -18.08 3.10
N MET A 50 16.36 -17.96 1.88
CA MET A 50 15.61 -17.96 0.64
C MET A 50 15.89 -19.27 -0.11
N TYR A 51 14.84 -20.00 -0.43
CA TYR A 51 14.89 -21.24 -1.20
C TYR A 51 14.27 -21.01 -2.58
N TYR A 52 14.82 -21.69 -3.59
CA TYR A 52 14.41 -21.61 -4.98
C TYR A 52 14.89 -22.86 -5.74
N SER A 53 14.56 -22.96 -7.03
CA SER A 53 14.83 -24.09 -7.95
C SER A 53 13.95 -25.33 -7.73
N ASN A 54 12.73 -25.13 -7.26
CA ASN A 54 11.69 -26.15 -7.31
C ASN A 54 10.69 -25.79 -8.42
N THR A 55 10.76 -26.49 -9.56
CA THR A 55 9.94 -26.18 -10.74
C THR A 55 8.49 -26.66 -10.63
N ASP A 56 8.17 -27.44 -9.61
CA ASP A 56 6.88 -28.14 -9.50
C ASP A 56 5.89 -27.43 -8.56
N VAL A 57 6.23 -26.21 -8.11
CA VAL A 57 5.42 -25.44 -7.16
C VAL A 57 4.95 -24.12 -7.75
N SER A 58 3.77 -23.69 -7.33
CA SER A 58 3.27 -22.33 -7.54
C SER A 58 3.71 -21.41 -6.39
N THR A 59 3.53 -20.10 -6.57
CA THR A 59 3.79 -19.14 -5.49
C THR A 59 2.83 -19.35 -4.30
N THR A 60 3.31 -19.05 -3.10
CA THR A 60 2.50 -18.87 -1.89
C THR A 60 2.53 -17.42 -1.41
N SER A 61 2.92 -16.49 -2.29
CA SER A 61 2.91 -15.05 -2.05
C SER A 61 1.52 -14.58 -1.62
N ASN A 62 1.43 -13.84 -0.51
CA ASN A 62 0.18 -13.32 0.02
C ASN A 62 0.42 -12.01 0.81
N GLY A 63 -0.02 -10.88 0.25
CA GLY A 63 0.11 -9.57 0.89
C GLY A 63 -0.69 -9.46 2.19
N THR A 64 -1.93 -9.95 2.23
CA THR A 64 -2.78 -9.92 3.44
C THR A 64 -2.21 -10.71 4.62
N ALA A 65 -1.41 -11.75 4.35
CA ALA A 65 -0.68 -12.47 5.40
C ALA A 65 0.63 -11.76 5.80
N THR A 66 1.21 -10.95 4.91
CA THR A 66 2.55 -10.34 5.09
C THR A 66 2.49 -9.00 5.83
N PHE A 67 1.41 -8.23 5.68
CA PHE A 67 1.28 -6.89 6.23
C PHE A 67 0.08 -6.76 7.17
N LEU A 68 0.13 -5.78 8.08
CA LEU A 68 -0.96 -5.47 9.01
C LEU A 68 -2.22 -4.95 8.29
N LEU A 69 -2.03 -4.31 7.15
CA LEU A 69 -3.06 -3.82 6.24
C LEU A 69 -2.46 -3.90 4.83
N PHE A 70 -3.20 -4.47 3.89
CA PHE A 70 -2.72 -4.68 2.52
C PHE A 70 -3.87 -4.56 1.53
N ASP A 71 -3.60 -3.87 0.43
CA ASP A 71 -4.44 -3.86 -0.75
C ASP A 71 -3.54 -3.58 -1.97
N ASP A 72 -3.62 -4.41 -3.01
CA ASP A 72 -2.93 -4.19 -4.29
C ASP A 72 -3.86 -3.59 -5.36
N PHE A 73 -5.15 -3.41 -5.05
CA PHE A 73 -6.16 -2.79 -5.91
C PHE A 73 -6.32 -3.48 -7.28
N GLU A 74 -6.11 -4.80 -7.32
CA GLU A 74 -6.20 -5.64 -8.52
C GLU A 74 -7.55 -6.38 -8.65
N ASP A 75 -8.49 -6.18 -7.71
CA ASP A 75 -9.79 -6.86 -7.74
C ASP A 75 -10.88 -6.08 -8.52
N GLY A 76 -10.62 -4.79 -8.76
CA GLY A 76 -11.45 -3.90 -9.56
C GLY A 76 -12.61 -3.27 -8.78
N THR A 77 -12.64 -3.41 -7.46
CA THR A 77 -13.65 -2.84 -6.58
C THR A 77 -13.08 -2.51 -5.20
N ILE A 78 -13.34 -1.31 -4.70
CA ILE A 78 -12.90 -0.92 -3.35
C ILE A 78 -13.44 -1.92 -2.31
N ASP A 79 -12.56 -2.65 -1.63
CA ASP A 79 -12.98 -3.60 -0.60
C ASP A 79 -13.50 -2.84 0.63
N THR A 80 -14.82 -2.81 0.75
CA THR A 80 -15.54 -2.16 1.87
C THR A 80 -15.34 -2.83 3.24
N ASN A 81 -14.61 -3.95 3.31
CA ASN A 81 -14.18 -4.54 4.59
C ASN A 81 -12.84 -3.99 5.06
N ILE A 82 -12.08 -3.34 4.16
CA ILE A 82 -10.78 -2.74 4.44
C ILE A 82 -10.92 -1.21 4.49
N TRP A 83 -11.70 -0.65 3.57
CA TRP A 83 -11.75 0.78 3.31
C TRP A 83 -13.15 1.37 3.47
N THR A 84 -13.24 2.46 4.22
CA THR A 84 -14.34 3.41 4.12
C THR A 84 -14.02 4.46 3.06
N GLU A 85 -14.84 4.47 2.01
CA GLU A 85 -14.85 5.49 0.97
C GLU A 85 -15.92 6.55 1.26
N VAL A 86 -15.55 7.83 1.10
CA VAL A 86 -16.48 8.94 1.20
C VAL A 86 -16.26 9.90 0.02
N ASP A 87 -17.23 9.89 -0.90
CA ASP A 87 -17.39 10.86 -1.99
C ASP A 87 -18.68 11.67 -1.78
N GLN A 88 -18.54 12.90 -1.26
CA GLN A 88 -19.70 13.77 -0.98
C GLN A 88 -20.23 14.53 -2.20
N ALA A 89 -19.42 14.66 -3.26
CA ALA A 89 -19.80 15.38 -4.47
C ALA A 89 -20.68 14.52 -5.39
N GLY A 90 -20.52 13.19 -5.32
CA GLY A 90 -21.22 12.22 -6.15
C GLY A 90 -20.68 12.23 -7.59
N GLY A 91 -20.57 11.05 -8.20
CA GLY A 91 -20.00 10.95 -9.55
C GLY A 91 -19.08 9.76 -9.79
N ASN A 92 -18.88 8.90 -8.77
CA ASN A 92 -17.87 7.84 -8.80
C ASN A 92 -16.48 8.45 -9.04
N GLU A 93 -16.16 9.53 -8.32
CA GLU A 93 -14.86 10.18 -8.42
C GLU A 93 -13.77 9.42 -7.65
N ILE A 94 -14.16 8.44 -6.84
CA ILE A 94 -13.27 7.45 -6.24
C ILE A 94 -13.66 6.08 -6.77
N THR A 95 -12.72 5.41 -7.46
CA THR A 95 -12.95 4.09 -8.07
C THR A 95 -11.70 3.25 -8.02
N GLU A 96 -11.86 1.94 -8.03
CA GLU A 96 -10.75 1.01 -8.26
C GLU A 96 -10.81 0.48 -9.68
N HIS A 97 -9.70 0.56 -10.41
CA HIS A 97 -9.51 -0.12 -11.69
C HIS A 97 -8.03 -0.12 -12.10
N ASP A 98 -7.67 -1.08 -12.96
CA ASP A 98 -6.34 -1.20 -13.55
C ASP A 98 -5.19 -1.29 -12.52
N GLY A 99 -5.40 -2.03 -11.42
CA GLY A 99 -4.37 -2.24 -10.38
C GLY A 99 -4.12 -1.00 -9.53
N SER A 100 -5.12 -0.12 -9.36
CA SER A 100 -4.96 1.16 -8.69
C SER A 100 -6.27 1.72 -8.14
N LEU A 101 -6.17 2.42 -7.02
CA LEU A 101 -7.21 3.31 -6.51
C LEU A 101 -7.11 4.68 -7.19
N TRP A 102 -8.18 5.08 -7.88
CA TRP A 102 -8.25 6.31 -8.64
C TRP A 102 -9.06 7.37 -7.92
N PHE A 103 -8.48 8.57 -7.85
CA PHE A 103 -9.15 9.79 -7.43
C PHE A 103 -9.26 10.72 -8.63
N ALA A 104 -10.48 10.91 -9.13
CA ALA A 104 -10.82 11.87 -10.16
C ALA A 104 -11.37 13.16 -9.53
N ARG A 105 -11.35 14.22 -10.33
CA ARG A 105 -12.05 15.46 -10.01
C ARG A 105 -12.80 15.96 -11.24
N ASP A 106 -14.08 15.64 -11.27
CA ASP A 106 -15.03 16.04 -12.29
C ASP A 106 -15.75 17.34 -11.93
N THR A 107 -15.81 17.68 -10.63
CA THR A 107 -16.37 18.96 -10.14
C THR A 107 -15.45 19.69 -9.18
N ASN A 108 -15.64 21.01 -9.01
CA ASN A 108 -14.89 21.77 -8.00
C ASN A 108 -15.32 21.28 -6.62
N ASP A 109 -14.35 20.81 -5.85
CA ASP A 109 -14.63 20.13 -4.59
C ASP A 109 -13.92 20.76 -3.39
N ALA A 110 -14.37 20.41 -2.18
CA ALA A 110 -13.72 20.79 -0.94
C ALA A 110 -12.76 19.66 -0.47
N TRP A 111 -12.27 19.78 0.77
CA TRP A 111 -11.55 18.70 1.44
C TRP A 111 -12.54 17.76 2.12
N ASP A 112 -13.27 17.00 1.32
CA ASP A 112 -14.38 16.13 1.75
C ASP A 112 -14.45 14.79 1.00
N LYS A 113 -13.45 14.51 0.15
CA LYS A 113 -13.19 13.20 -0.45
C LYS A 113 -12.07 12.47 0.26
N ILE A 114 -12.30 11.20 0.60
CA ILE A 114 -11.32 10.40 1.32
C ILE A 114 -11.58 8.90 1.14
N VAL A 115 -10.50 8.12 1.14
CA VAL A 115 -10.52 6.70 1.46
C VAL A 115 -9.62 6.50 2.68
N TYR A 116 -10.10 5.77 3.69
CA TYR A 116 -9.33 5.45 4.89
C TYR A 116 -9.68 4.06 5.40
N SER A 117 -8.73 3.43 6.09
CA SER A 117 -8.93 2.07 6.60
C SER A 117 -9.97 2.03 7.71
N ASP A 118 -10.78 0.97 7.72
CA ASP A 118 -11.69 0.67 8.83
C ASP A 118 -10.92 0.27 10.09
N ASP A 119 -9.77 -0.36 9.90
CA ASP A 119 -8.84 -0.69 10.98
C ASP A 119 -8.15 0.55 11.54
N SER A 120 -7.95 0.54 12.86
CA SER A 120 -7.25 1.57 13.61
C SER A 120 -5.99 1.03 14.25
N PHE A 121 -4.87 1.69 13.99
CA PHE A 121 -3.56 1.28 14.49
C PHE A 121 -3.01 2.27 15.53
N SER A 122 -2.37 1.74 16.58
CA SER A 122 -1.58 2.57 17.48
C SER A 122 -0.31 3.03 16.75
N ARG A 123 -0.12 4.35 16.64
CA ARG A 123 1.03 4.96 15.95
C ARG A 123 2.31 4.81 16.78
N SER A 124 2.90 3.63 16.75
CA SER A 124 4.19 3.36 17.37
C SER A 124 4.90 2.23 16.65
N ASN A 125 6.05 2.53 16.04
CA ASN A 125 6.89 1.59 15.29
C ASN A 125 6.18 1.02 14.05
N LEU A 126 5.39 1.85 13.36
CA LEU A 126 4.73 1.45 12.13
C LEU A 126 5.27 2.26 10.95
N SER A 127 5.39 1.58 9.82
CA SER A 127 5.55 2.21 8.52
C SER A 127 4.31 1.95 7.67
N PHE A 128 3.90 2.97 6.92
CA PHE A 128 2.89 2.87 5.89
C PHE A 128 3.52 3.29 4.56
N GLU A 129 3.21 2.56 3.49
CA GLU A 129 3.75 2.78 2.16
C GLU A 129 2.65 2.74 1.11
N PHE A 130 2.78 3.58 0.09
CA PHE A 130 1.94 3.57 -1.09
C PHE A 130 2.73 4.06 -2.29
N ASP A 131 2.43 3.47 -3.43
CA ASP A 131 2.83 3.97 -4.73
C ASP A 131 1.73 4.85 -5.29
N TYR A 132 2.08 6.03 -5.78
CA TYR A 132 1.10 6.93 -6.38
C TYR A 132 1.62 7.67 -7.60
N TRP A 133 0.67 8.06 -8.43
CA TRP A 133 0.87 8.99 -9.53
C TRP A 133 -0.16 10.10 -9.42
N TRP A 134 0.25 11.34 -9.73
CA TRP A 134 -0.63 12.49 -9.58
C TRP A 134 -0.50 13.46 -10.74
N ARG A 135 -1.66 13.93 -11.22
CA ARG A 135 -1.75 14.97 -12.22
C ARG A 135 -2.69 16.07 -11.77
N SER A 136 -2.13 17.25 -11.60
CA SER A 136 -2.89 18.48 -11.36
C SER A 136 -2.99 19.32 -12.63
N ASN A 137 -4.20 19.81 -12.92
CA ASN A 137 -4.46 20.79 -13.99
C ASN A 137 -4.67 22.21 -13.44
N ASN A 138 -4.79 22.35 -12.11
CA ASN A 138 -4.92 23.62 -11.41
C ASN A 138 -4.12 23.60 -10.11
N ALA A 139 -2.79 23.64 -10.24
CA ALA A 139 -1.85 23.52 -9.12
C ALA A 139 -2.02 24.55 -7.99
N ALA A 140 -2.78 25.63 -8.21
CA ALA A 140 -3.10 26.61 -7.18
C ALA A 140 -4.17 26.11 -6.19
N TRP A 141 -4.98 25.11 -6.57
CA TRP A 141 -6.13 24.64 -5.80
C TRP A 141 -6.18 23.12 -5.65
N ASP A 142 -5.46 22.38 -6.49
CA ASP A 142 -5.40 20.92 -6.40
C ASP A 142 -4.36 20.53 -5.35
N ALA A 143 -4.75 19.66 -4.44
CA ALA A 143 -3.84 19.09 -3.47
C ALA A 143 -4.26 17.66 -3.10
N LEU A 144 -3.28 16.91 -2.60
CA LEU A 144 -3.46 15.53 -2.15
C LEU A 144 -2.82 15.39 -0.76
N MET A 145 -3.54 14.72 0.14
CA MET A 145 -3.00 14.26 1.42
C MET A 145 -3.04 12.75 1.49
N MET A 146 -1.95 12.15 1.94
CA MET A 146 -1.82 10.71 2.10
C MET A 146 -1.03 10.41 3.36
N GLY A 147 -1.54 9.52 4.21
CA GLY A 147 -0.90 9.15 5.46
C GLY A 147 -1.88 8.96 6.60
N TRP A 148 -1.43 9.24 7.81
CA TRP A 148 -2.16 8.87 9.01
C TRP A 148 -3.30 9.82 9.33
N LYS A 149 -4.51 9.25 9.35
CA LYS A 149 -5.73 9.88 9.81
C LYS A 149 -5.89 9.72 11.33
N ASP A 150 -6.58 10.66 11.96
CA ASP A 150 -7.07 10.51 13.33
C ASP A 150 -8.19 9.46 13.43
N ASN A 151 -8.57 9.10 14.66
CA ASN A 151 -9.62 8.13 14.94
C ASN A 151 -11.04 8.75 14.93
N GLY A 152 -11.20 9.97 14.41
CA GLY A 152 -12.51 10.61 14.26
C GLY A 152 -13.23 10.14 12.99
N ALA A 153 -14.48 10.54 12.80
CA ALA A 153 -15.22 10.32 11.54
C ALA A 153 -15.11 11.50 10.55
N GLY A 154 -14.27 12.49 10.85
CA GLY A 154 -14.07 13.65 9.97
C GLY A 154 -13.32 13.26 8.70
N VAL A 155 -13.72 13.87 7.59
CA VAL A 155 -13.17 13.63 6.25
C VAL A 155 -12.31 14.78 5.72
N SER A 156 -12.02 15.76 6.58
CA SER A 156 -11.25 16.94 6.22
C SER A 156 -9.75 16.69 6.31
N TYR A 157 -8.96 17.50 5.59
CA TYR A 157 -7.50 17.51 5.71
C TYR A 157 -7.01 17.67 7.17
N ALA A 158 -7.79 18.32 8.03
CA ALA A 158 -7.46 18.47 9.46
C ALA A 158 -7.42 17.13 10.22
N ASN A 159 -8.08 16.09 9.70
CA ASN A 159 -8.07 14.75 10.28
C ASN A 159 -6.81 13.96 9.89
N PHE A 160 -6.08 14.39 8.86
CA PHE A 160 -4.81 13.78 8.42
C PHE A 160 -3.62 14.32 9.22
N VAL A 161 -3.60 13.94 10.49
CA VAL A 161 -2.67 14.45 11.52
C VAL A 161 -1.18 14.20 11.24
N TYR A 162 -0.84 13.18 10.44
CA TYR A 162 0.54 12.95 9.96
C TYR A 162 0.53 12.49 8.50
N ALA A 163 0.00 13.33 7.62
CA ALA A 163 0.03 13.07 6.19
C ALA A 163 1.12 13.83 5.45
N TYR A 164 1.57 13.22 4.36
CA TYR A 164 2.29 13.91 3.31
C TYR A 164 1.32 14.83 2.59
N TYR A 165 1.74 16.06 2.34
CA TYR A 165 0.95 17.07 1.64
C TYR A 165 1.59 17.41 0.30
N ASN A 166 0.92 17.04 -0.79
CA ASN A 166 1.32 17.42 -2.13
C ASN A 166 0.53 18.66 -2.58
N ASN A 167 1.19 19.82 -2.58
CA ASN A 167 0.57 21.11 -2.93
C ASN A 167 0.67 21.39 -4.44
N GLY A 168 -0.16 20.71 -5.23
CA GLY A 168 -0.28 20.92 -6.67
C GLY A 168 0.97 20.54 -7.49
N GLY A 169 0.86 20.70 -8.81
CA GLY A 169 1.88 20.30 -9.79
C GLY A 169 1.66 18.87 -10.31
N SER A 170 2.08 18.59 -11.54
CA SER A 170 2.03 17.23 -12.11
C SER A 170 3.36 16.53 -11.87
N GLY A 171 3.33 15.25 -11.48
CA GLY A 171 4.55 14.49 -11.22
C GLY A 171 4.27 12.99 -11.12
N SER A 172 5.25 12.18 -11.52
CA SER A 172 5.19 10.73 -11.44
C SER A 172 6.13 10.19 -10.37
N GLY A 173 5.67 9.18 -9.62
CA GLY A 173 6.51 8.12 -9.09
C GLY A 173 7.40 8.52 -7.93
N THR A 174 6.78 8.78 -6.78
CA THR A 174 7.49 8.75 -5.51
C THR A 174 6.72 7.84 -4.59
N SER A 175 7.14 6.59 -4.42
CA SER A 175 6.69 5.78 -3.29
C SER A 175 6.89 6.62 -2.04
N ILE A 176 5.87 6.73 -1.20
CA ILE A 176 5.97 7.47 0.05
C ILE A 176 5.89 6.48 1.18
N THR A 177 7.01 6.30 1.85
CA THR A 177 7.07 5.57 3.12
C THR A 177 7.00 6.59 4.27
N GLN A 178 5.99 6.45 5.13
CA GLN A 178 5.86 7.25 6.35
C GLN A 178 6.06 6.37 7.57
N MET A 179 6.90 6.81 8.50
CA MET A 179 7.13 6.12 9.77
C MET A 179 6.57 6.94 10.92
N VAL A 180 5.89 6.28 11.86
CA VAL A 180 5.31 6.88 13.08
C VAL A 180 5.59 6.05 14.33
#